data_AF-A0A5C7JKN6-F1
#
_entry.id   AF-A0A5C7JKN6-F1
#
_cell.length_a   1.000
_cell.length_b   1.000
_cell.length_c   1.000
_cell.angle_alpha   90.00
_cell.angle_beta   90.00
_cell.angle_gamma   90.00
#
_symmetry.space_group_name_H-M   'P 1'
#
loop_
_entity.id
_entity.type
_entity.pdbx_description
1 polymer ?
#
loop_
_entity_poly.entity_id
_entity_poly.type
_entity_poly.pdbx_seq_one_letter_code
_entity_poly.pdbx_strand_id
1 'polypeptide(L)'
;MKDIDKLYNTFRLEGKGTRDLINIISPDVTYENGISKEDTVVYSDRLYQWNPTKYNQLCRKHFGNEGQFWNNRQPEKIEQYLSDYLEKEVKLTQIKQTENVSTGYPIWIFRFKEKKKDD
;
A
#
# COMPACT_ATOMS: atom_id res chain seq x y z
N MET A 1 -7.10 -23.74 -9.33
CA MET A 1 -7.02 -23.46 -7.88
C MET A 1 -6.26 -24.59 -7.16
N LYS A 2 -5.04 -24.93 -7.60
CA LYS A 2 -4.29 -26.11 -7.08
C LYS A 2 -2.79 -25.90 -6.81
N ASP A 3 -2.20 -24.73 -7.06
CA ASP A 3 -0.73 -24.60 -7.00
C ASP A 3 -0.18 -23.64 -5.93
N ILE A 4 -1.05 -22.95 -5.18
CA ILE A 4 -0.62 -22.02 -4.13
C ILE A 4 -0.07 -22.78 -2.91
N ASP A 5 -0.74 -23.86 -2.48
CA ASP A 5 -0.31 -24.66 -1.32
C ASP A 5 1.02 -25.38 -1.58
N LYS A 6 1.27 -25.80 -2.83
CA LYS A 6 2.51 -26.44 -3.24
C LYS A 6 3.67 -25.45 -3.29
N LEU A 7 3.42 -24.24 -3.79
CA LEU A 7 4.40 -23.17 -3.81
C LEU A 7 4.76 -22.74 -2.37
N TYR A 8 3.76 -22.53 -1.51
CA TYR A 8 3.95 -22.16 -0.11
C TYR A 8 4.79 -23.18 0.66
N ASN A 9 4.49 -24.48 0.49
CA ASN A 9 5.27 -25.55 1.13
C ASN A 9 6.71 -25.63 0.60
N THR A 10 6.93 -25.39 -0.69
CA THR A 10 8.27 -25.44 -1.29
C THR A 10 9.16 -24.30 -0.75
N PHE A 11 8.64 -23.07 -0.71
CA PHE A 11 9.40 -21.92 -0.20
C PHE A 11 9.66 -22.00 1.31
N ARG A 12 8.71 -22.57 2.08
CA ARG A 12 8.90 -22.84 3.51
C ARG A 12 10.05 -23.82 3.76
N LEU A 13 10.21 -24.83 2.90
CA LEU A 13 11.30 -25.82 2.98
C LEU A 13 12.65 -25.26 2.51
N GLU A 14 12.64 -24.30 1.57
CA GLU A 14 13.85 -23.63 1.05
C GLU A 14 14.34 -22.47 1.94
N GLY A 15 13.66 -22.14 3.04
CA GLY A 15 14.04 -21.05 3.95
C GLY A 15 13.87 -19.64 3.35
N LYS A 16 13.16 -19.52 2.21
CA LYS A 16 12.85 -18.23 1.58
C LYS A 16 11.73 -17.54 2.35
N GLY A 17 11.88 -16.24 2.58
CA GLY A 17 10.94 -15.47 3.40
C GLY A 17 9.56 -15.36 2.73
N THR A 18 8.52 -15.16 3.53
CA THR A 18 7.15 -14.89 3.03
C THR A 18 7.09 -13.74 2.03
N ARG A 19 8.01 -12.78 2.09
CA ARG A 19 8.18 -11.70 1.10
C ARG A 19 8.47 -12.20 -0.32
N ASP A 20 9.30 -13.23 -0.48
CA ASP A 20 9.67 -13.74 -1.80
C ASP A 20 8.52 -14.47 -2.50
N LEU A 21 7.68 -15.17 -1.71
CA LEU A 21 6.44 -15.81 -2.17
C LEU A 21 5.40 -14.79 -2.64
N ILE A 22 5.22 -13.69 -1.90
CA ILE A 22 4.25 -12.65 -2.23
C ILE A 22 4.61 -11.98 -3.57
N ASN A 23 5.89 -11.68 -3.79
CA ASN A 23 6.36 -11.09 -5.05
C ASN A 23 6.14 -11.99 -6.27
N ILE A 24 6.11 -13.31 -6.09
CA ILE A 24 5.90 -14.28 -7.18
C ILE A 24 4.40 -14.48 -7.48
N ILE A 25 3.56 -14.48 -6.45
CA ILE A 25 2.11 -14.72 -6.59
C ILE A 25 1.35 -13.42 -6.94
N SER A 26 1.89 -12.27 -6.56
CA SER A 26 1.28 -10.96 -6.76
C SER A 26 2.37 -9.91 -6.93
N PRO A 27 2.98 -9.81 -8.14
CA PRO A 27 4.13 -8.93 -8.39
C PRO A 27 3.82 -7.45 -8.11
N ASP A 28 2.54 -7.09 -8.02
CA ASP A 28 2.11 -5.73 -7.76
C ASP A 28 2.04 -5.37 -6.26
N VAL A 29 2.18 -6.34 -5.35
CA VAL A 29 2.20 -6.07 -3.90
C VAL A 29 3.61 -5.68 -3.49
N THR A 30 3.81 -4.41 -3.15
CA THR A 30 5.12 -3.86 -2.81
C THR A 30 5.37 -3.81 -1.30
N TYR A 31 4.31 -3.94 -0.49
CA TYR A 31 4.39 -4.01 0.96
C TYR A 31 3.18 -4.74 1.54
N GLU A 32 3.41 -5.57 2.55
CA GLU A 32 2.37 -6.29 3.30
C GLU A 32 2.79 -6.45 4.77
N ASN A 33 1.87 -6.16 5.69
CA ASN A 33 2.06 -6.29 7.13
C ASN A 33 0.71 -6.48 7.85
N GLY A 34 0.32 -7.73 8.11
CA GLY A 34 -0.82 -8.05 8.97
C GLY A 34 -2.18 -7.58 8.46
N ILE A 35 -2.47 -7.85 7.18
CA ILE A 35 -3.73 -7.47 6.52
C ILE A 35 -4.94 -8.09 7.23
N SER A 36 -6.00 -7.29 7.38
CA SER A 36 -7.32 -7.78 7.79
C SER A 36 -8.38 -7.46 6.74
N LYS A 37 -9.50 -8.21 6.76
CA LYS A 37 -10.69 -7.87 5.96
C LYS A 37 -11.33 -6.55 6.39
N GLU A 38 -11.11 -6.15 7.64
CA GLU A 38 -11.59 -4.90 8.22
C GLU A 38 -10.73 -3.68 7.86
N ASP A 39 -9.64 -3.87 7.09
CA ASP A 39 -8.76 -2.77 6.70
C ASP A 39 -9.50 -1.81 5.77
N THR A 40 -9.34 -0.52 6.05
CA THR A 40 -9.80 0.53 5.13
C THR A 40 -8.91 0.53 3.89
N VAL A 41 -9.53 0.77 2.73
CA VAL A 41 -8.85 0.79 1.44
C VAL A 41 -9.00 2.17 0.82
N VAL A 42 -7.89 2.78 0.38
CA VAL A 42 -7.92 4.02 -0.40
C VAL A 42 -7.01 3.90 -1.62
N TYR A 43 -7.42 4.54 -2.71
CA TYR A 43 -6.69 4.56 -3.97
C TYR A 43 -5.97 5.91 -4.13
N SER A 44 -4.76 5.89 -4.68
CA SER A 44 -3.91 7.07 -4.81
C SER A 44 -4.55 8.18 -5.66
N ASP A 45 -5.33 7.82 -6.67
CA ASP A 45 -6.06 8.74 -7.53
C ASP A 45 -7.23 9.42 -6.79
N ARG A 46 -7.92 8.71 -5.90
CA ARG A 46 -8.98 9.27 -5.05
C ARG A 46 -8.43 10.32 -4.10
N LEU A 47 -7.25 10.09 -3.52
CA LEU A 47 -6.58 11.10 -2.70
C LEU A 47 -6.33 12.39 -3.49
N TYR A 48 -5.88 12.28 -4.75
CA TYR A 48 -5.68 13.45 -5.59
C TYR A 48 -7.01 14.13 -5.98
N GLN A 49 -8.03 13.35 -6.35
CA GLN A 49 -9.35 13.86 -6.75
C GLN A 49 -10.08 14.58 -5.60
N TRP A 50 -9.96 14.10 -4.37
CA TRP A 50 -10.65 14.70 -3.22
C TRP A 50 -10.08 16.05 -2.83
N ASN A 51 -8.74 16.19 -2.79
CA ASN A 51 -8.10 17.46 -2.46
C ASN A 51 -6.69 17.53 -3.10
N PRO A 52 -6.57 18.04 -4.33
CA PRO A 52 -5.29 18.07 -5.04
C PRO A 52 -4.27 18.99 -4.36
N THR A 53 -4.73 20.08 -3.73
CA THR A 53 -3.86 21.01 -2.99
C THR A 53 -3.26 20.33 -1.77
N LYS A 54 -4.08 19.68 -0.93
CA LYS A 54 -3.60 18.94 0.25
C LYS A 54 -2.70 17.78 -0.15
N TYR A 55 -3.06 17.05 -1.22
CA TYR A 55 -2.24 15.97 -1.78
C TYR A 55 -0.83 16.44 -2.12
N ASN A 56 -0.72 17.50 -2.92
CA ASN A 56 0.54 18.04 -3.39
C ASN A 56 1.40 18.59 -2.24
N GLN A 57 0.79 19.33 -1.31
CA GLN A 57 1.47 19.84 -0.12
C GLN A 57 2.05 18.71 0.74
N LEU A 58 1.27 17.66 1.00
CA LEU A 58 1.73 16.52 1.78
C LEU A 58 2.76 15.67 1.01
N CYS A 59 2.66 15.57 -0.32
CA CYS A 59 3.68 14.92 -1.11
C CYS A 59 5.02 15.66 -1.02
N ARG A 60 5.01 17.01 -1.09
CA ARG A 60 6.23 17.81 -0.88
C ARG A 60 6.79 17.63 0.52
N LYS A 61 5.92 17.64 1.56
CA LYS A 61 6.31 17.47 2.97
C LYS A 61 7.00 16.13 3.22
N HIS A 62 6.44 15.03 2.72
CA HIS A 62 6.89 13.68 3.05
C HIS A 62 7.90 13.07 2.06
N PHE A 63 7.87 13.50 0.80
CA PHE A 63 8.65 12.90 -0.28
C PHE A 63 9.47 13.90 -1.10
N GLY A 64 9.35 15.21 -0.84
CA GLY A 64 10.10 16.26 -1.55
C GLY A 64 9.67 16.49 -3.00
N ASN A 65 8.54 15.94 -3.45
CA ASN A 65 8.01 16.06 -4.81
C ASN A 65 6.47 16.07 -4.84
N GLU A 66 5.88 16.25 -6.01
CA GLU A 66 4.42 16.17 -6.24
C GLU A 66 4.04 14.97 -7.14
N GLY A 67 4.92 13.98 -7.25
CA GLY A 67 4.69 12.83 -8.11
C GLY A 67 3.49 12.00 -7.65
N GLN A 68 2.79 11.41 -8.62
CA GLN A 68 1.71 10.44 -8.35
C GLN A 68 2.18 8.99 -8.37
N PHE A 69 3.48 8.76 -8.62
CA PHE A 69 4.13 7.45 -8.53
C PHE A 69 4.58 7.15 -7.10
N TRP A 70 4.27 5.94 -6.60
CA TRP A 70 4.53 5.55 -5.21
C TRP A 70 5.53 4.40 -5.05
N ASN A 71 6.03 3.82 -6.14
CA ASN A 71 6.97 2.69 -6.17
C ASN A 71 8.27 2.91 -5.36
N ASN A 72 8.77 4.13 -5.28
CA ASN A 72 10.03 4.45 -4.60
C ASN A 72 9.84 5.11 -3.22
N ARG A 73 8.60 5.12 -2.69
CA ARG A 73 8.28 5.75 -1.41
C ARG A 73 8.31 4.73 -0.29
N GLN A 74 9.00 5.06 0.81
CA GLN A 74 9.12 4.17 1.97
C GLN A 74 7.75 3.99 2.66
N PRO A 75 7.35 2.76 3.05
CA PRO A 75 6.06 2.49 3.68
C PRO A 75 5.77 3.36 4.90
N GLU A 76 6.78 3.67 5.73
CA GLU A 76 6.64 4.50 6.92
C GLU A 76 6.26 5.95 6.57
N LYS A 77 6.81 6.47 5.48
CA LYS A 77 6.48 7.80 4.96
C LYS A 77 5.08 7.83 4.33
N ILE A 78 4.64 6.73 3.74
CA ILE A 78 3.27 6.58 3.23
C ILE A 78 2.28 6.52 4.40
N GLU A 79 2.59 5.79 5.47
CA GLU A 79 1.79 5.77 6.71
C GLU A 79 1.66 7.17 7.32
N GLN A 80 2.75 7.92 7.39
CA GLN A 80 2.74 9.33 7.85
C GLN A 80 1.92 10.23 6.93
N TYR A 81 2.09 10.10 5.61
CA TYR A 81 1.31 10.83 4.62
C TYR A 81 -0.19 10.58 4.79
N LEU A 82 -0.60 9.30 4.91
CA LEU A 82 -2.00 8.94 5.06
C LEU A 82 -2.57 9.43 6.39
N SER A 83 -1.76 9.40 7.46
CA SER A 83 -2.18 9.91 8.77
C SER A 83 -2.46 11.41 8.72
N ASP A 84 -1.56 12.19 8.10
CA ASP A 84 -1.74 13.63 7.90
C ASP A 84 -2.90 13.96 6.94
N TYR A 85 -3.06 13.17 5.87
CA TYR A 85 -4.09 13.39 4.86
C TYR A 85 -5.49 13.14 5.44
N LEU A 86 -5.65 12.05 6.18
CA LEU A 86 -6.92 11.62 6.77
C LEU A 86 -7.19 12.22 8.15
N GLU A 87 -6.22 12.94 8.72
CA GLU A 87 -6.30 13.57 10.05
C GLU A 87 -6.60 12.56 11.16
N LYS A 88 -5.96 11.38 11.06
CA LYS A 88 -6.09 10.29 12.02
C LYS A 88 -4.85 9.41 12.02
N GLU A 89 -4.55 8.77 13.13
CA GLU A 89 -3.44 7.83 13.16
C GLU A 89 -3.81 6.53 12.44
N VAL A 90 -3.04 6.17 11.42
CA VAL A 90 -3.23 4.92 10.69
C VAL A 90 -2.02 4.01 10.80
N LYS A 91 -2.25 2.71 10.62
CA LYS A 91 -1.21 1.69 10.46
C LYS A 91 -1.35 1.09 9.07
N LEU A 92 -0.33 1.28 8.23
CA LEU A 92 -0.31 0.76 6.88
C LEU A 92 -0.10 -0.77 6.91
N THR A 93 -1.00 -1.49 6.25
CA THR A 93 -1.00 -2.96 6.19
C THR A 93 -0.71 -3.50 4.81
N GLN A 94 -0.98 -2.74 3.73
CA GLN A 94 -0.63 -3.15 2.37
C GLN A 94 -0.40 -1.95 1.45
N ILE A 95 0.57 -2.08 0.55
CA ILE A 95 0.69 -1.26 -0.66
C ILE A 95 0.64 -2.19 -1.86
N LYS A 96 -0.30 -1.93 -2.77
CA LYS A 96 -0.44 -2.69 -4.01
C LYS A 96 -0.55 -1.73 -5.19
N GLN A 97 0.19 -2.00 -6.26
CA GLN A 97 -0.01 -1.34 -7.54
C GLN A 97 -1.10 -2.07 -8.34
N THR A 98 -1.84 -1.32 -9.14
CA THR A 98 -2.78 -1.83 -10.13
C THR A 98 -2.79 -0.87 -11.30
N GLU A 99 -3.54 -1.19 -12.34
CA GLU A 99 -3.75 -0.30 -13.48
C GLU A 99 -5.20 0.21 -13.49
N ASN A 100 -5.37 1.47 -13.90
CA ASN A 100 -6.69 1.98 -14.25
C ASN A 100 -7.17 1.28 -15.53
N VAL A 101 -8.27 0.53 -15.44
CA VAL A 101 -8.82 -0.25 -16.56
C VAL A 101 -9.14 0.62 -17.80
N SER A 102 -9.46 1.89 -17.61
CA SER A 102 -9.84 2.79 -18.71
C SER A 102 -8.66 3.49 -19.39
N THR A 103 -7.52 3.66 -18.70
CA THR A 103 -6.40 4.46 -19.20
C THR A 103 -5.05 3.74 -19.20
N GLY A 104 -4.96 2.56 -18.56
CA GLY A 104 -3.69 1.87 -18.31
C GLY A 104 -2.77 2.61 -17.33
N TYR A 105 -3.23 3.71 -16.72
CA TYR A 105 -2.41 4.49 -15.81
C TYR A 105 -2.19 3.75 -14.48
N PRO A 106 -0.95 3.68 -13.96
CA PRO A 106 -0.68 3.06 -12.67
C PRO A 106 -1.43 3.73 -11.51
N ILE A 107 -2.08 2.91 -10.68
CA ILE A 107 -2.76 3.33 -9.45
C ILE A 107 -2.20 2.54 -8.27
N TRP A 108 -2.06 3.18 -7.12
CA TRP A 108 -1.68 2.51 -5.88
C TRP A 108 -2.86 2.40 -4.93
N ILE A 109 -3.01 1.22 -4.36
CA ILE A 109 -3.99 0.86 -3.35
C ILE A 109 -3.26 0.79 -2.02
N PHE A 110 -3.75 1.57 -1.05
CA PHE A 110 -3.27 1.54 0.33
C PHE A 110 -4.32 0.88 1.21
N ARG A 111 -3.93 -0.18 1.91
CA ARG A 111 -4.73 -0.75 3.00
C ARG A 111 -4.15 -0.31 4.32
N PHE A 112 -5.02 0.09 5.24
CA PHE A 112 -4.61 0.52 6.56
C PHE A 112 -5.69 0.27 7.61
N LYS A 113 -5.25 0.20 8.87
CA LYS A 113 -6.12 0.20 10.05
C LYS A 113 -6.03 1.55 10.71
N GLU A 114 -7.14 2.03 11.25
CA GLU A 114 -7.10 3.17 12.17
C GLU A 114 -6.53 2.69 13.51
N LYS A 115 -5.54 3.40 14.05
CA LYS A 115 -5.07 3.14 15.41
C LYS A 115 -6.12 3.71 16.34
N LYS A 116 -6.86 2.84 17.01
CA LYS A 116 -7.66 3.28 18.15
C LYS A 116 -6.68 3.83 19.18
N LYS A 117 -6.92 5.04 19.67
CA LYS A 117 -6.32 5.44 20.94
C LYS A 117 -6.87 4.47 21.97
N ASP A 118 -6.01 3.60 22.50
CA ASP A 118 -6.35 2.89 23.72
C ASP A 118 -6.51 3.99 24.79
N ASP A 119 -7.75 4.14 25.30
CA ASP A 119 -8.11 5.01 26.42
C ASP A 119 -7.40 4.58 27.72
#